data_AF-A0A0Q4CLA7-F1
#
_entry.id   AF-A0A0Q4CLA7-F1
#
_cell.length_a   1.000
_cell.length_b   1.000
_cell.length_c   1.000
_cell.angle_alpha   90.00
_cell.angle_beta   90.00
_cell.angle_gamma   90.00
#
_symmetry.space_group_name_H-M   'P 1'
#
loop_
_entity.id
_entity.type
_entity.pdbx_description
1 polymer ?
#
loop_
_entity_poly.entity_id
_entity_poly.type
_entity_poly.pdbx_seq_one_letter_code
_entity_poly.pdbx_strand_id
1 'polypeptide(L)'
;MLFLVIAALLGVMTIVAAAAPGPYLNCGGEQRCRSGADAANLLPDETLARLKRDTKSRGQFDRWVAEPGVRVGLAAIVLLESGPMAVLFLAVGMALRRLGQQRHHALAEALPWLRRASRAAITLAVARIVCPVLQAGLLYNGVGGSTALSNPIQVDTAFLLLLLAFAAYATIWALEAGIRAERELADFV
;
A
#
# COMPACT_ATOMS: atom_id res chain seq x y z
N MET A 1 -5.67 19.35 -6.53
CA MET A 1 -4.32 19.61 -5.98
C MET A 1 -4.03 18.76 -4.75
N LEU A 2 -4.92 18.74 -3.75
CA LEU A 2 -4.77 17.95 -2.52
C LEU A 2 -4.36 16.48 -2.75
N PHE A 3 -5.05 15.74 -3.62
CA PHE A 3 -4.70 14.34 -3.94
C PHE A 3 -3.29 14.14 -4.51
N LEU A 4 -2.77 15.11 -5.27
CA LEU A 4 -1.40 15.05 -5.82
C LEU A 4 -0.35 15.31 -4.73
N VAL A 5 -0.63 16.23 -3.81
CA VAL A 5 0.22 16.49 -2.65
C VAL A 5 0.27 15.27 -1.73
N ILE A 6 -0.88 14.65 -1.46
CA ILE A 6 -0.97 13.41 -0.69
C ILE A 6 -0.21 12.28 -1.40
N ALA A 7 -0.35 12.15 -2.72
CA ALA A 7 0.40 11.15 -3.49
C ALA A 7 1.92 11.34 -3.38
N ALA A 8 2.39 12.58 -3.49
CA ALA A 8 3.81 12.90 -3.36
C ALA A 8 4.34 12.58 -1.94
N LEU A 9 3.59 13.00 -0.91
CA LEU A 9 3.92 12.69 0.49
C LEU A 9 3.95 11.19 0.75
N LEU A 10 2.93 10.46 0.30
CA LEU A 10 2.89 8.99 0.42
C LEU A 10 4.06 8.33 -0.32
N GLY A 11 4.39 8.79 -1.52
CA GLY A 11 5.54 8.27 -2.27
C GLY A 11 6.86 8.45 -1.52
N VAL A 12 7.10 9.64 -0.96
CA VAL A 12 8.29 9.91 -0.14
C VAL A 12 8.29 9.03 1.11
N MET A 13 7.17 8.93 1.82
CA MET A 13 7.05 8.11 3.03
C MET A 13 7.26 6.62 2.74
N THR A 14 6.74 6.11 1.62
CA THR A 14 6.96 4.73 1.16
C THR A 14 8.44 4.46 0.89
N ILE A 15 9.15 5.38 0.21
CA ILE A 15 10.58 5.23 -0.06
C ILE A 15 11.38 5.22 1.25
N VAL A 16 11.05 6.11 2.18
CA VAL A 16 11.70 6.18 3.50
C VAL A 16 11.44 4.89 4.30
N ALA A 17 10.19 4.42 4.32
CA ALA A 17 9.81 3.18 5.01
C ALA A 17 10.46 1.93 4.37
N ALA A 18 10.66 1.92 3.06
CA ALA A 18 11.38 0.85 2.38
C ALA A 18 12.88 0.82 2.74
N ALA A 19 13.49 1.99 2.95
CA ALA A 19 14.88 2.09 3.40
C ALA A 19 15.06 1.73 4.89
N ALA A 20 14.05 2.03 5.71
CA ALA A 20 14.04 1.84 7.16
C ALA A 20 12.72 1.18 7.63
N PRO A 21 12.61 -0.16 7.54
CA PRO A 21 11.39 -0.88 7.88
C PRO A 21 11.08 -0.87 9.38
N GLY A 22 9.80 -0.76 9.73
CA GLY A 22 9.30 -0.81 11.13
C GLY A 22 9.57 0.44 11.95
N PRO A 23 9.19 1.65 11.47
CA PRO A 23 9.36 2.88 12.24
C PRO A 23 8.61 2.80 13.57
N TYR A 24 9.24 3.26 14.64
CA TYR A 24 8.60 3.38 15.96
C TYR A 24 8.83 4.76 16.54
N LEU A 25 7.85 5.20 17.33
CA LEU A 25 7.93 6.41 18.13
C LEU A 25 7.56 6.02 19.56
N ASN A 26 8.56 5.97 20.44
CA ASN A 26 8.36 5.69 21.86
C ASN A 26 8.51 6.99 22.65
N CYS A 27 7.40 7.45 23.22
CA CYS A 27 7.38 8.58 24.14
C CYS A 27 7.10 8.05 25.54
N GLY A 28 8.13 8.01 26.40
CA GLY A 28 7.97 7.68 27.82
C GLY A 28 7.65 8.94 28.61
N GLY A 29 6.82 8.83 29.65
CA GLY A 29 6.27 9.97 30.41
C GLY A 29 7.31 10.95 30.98
N GLU A 30 8.57 10.52 31.18
CA GLU A 30 9.66 11.37 31.68
C GLU A 30 10.88 11.50 30.74
N GLN A 31 10.86 10.86 29.56
CA GLN A 31 12.00 10.86 28.63
C GLN A 31 11.61 11.42 27.26
N ARG A 32 12.56 12.14 26.63
CA ARG A 32 12.44 12.64 25.25
C ARG A 32 12.00 11.50 24.33
N CYS A 33 11.01 11.76 23.46
CA CYS A 33 10.54 10.80 22.49
C CYS A 33 11.72 10.26 21.66
N ARG A 34 11.85 8.93 21.61
CA ARG A 34 12.81 8.25 20.75
C ARG A 34 12.10 7.73 19.52
N SER A 35 12.54 8.20 18.36
CA SER A 35 12.14 7.68 17.06
C SER A 35 13.26 6.82 16.48
N GLY A 36 12.90 5.69 15.89
CA GLY A 36 13.84 4.81 15.19
C GLY A 36 13.12 3.89 14.22
N ALA A 37 13.86 2.96 13.62
CA ALA A 37 13.30 1.87 12.82
C ALA A 37 13.81 0.54 13.35
N ASP A 38 12.91 -0.39 13.59
CA ASP A 38 13.21 -1.75 14.01
C ASP A 38 12.27 -2.71 13.29
N ALA A 39 12.83 -3.59 12.45
CA ALA A 39 12.08 -4.59 11.72
C ALA A 39 11.34 -5.57 12.64
N ALA A 40 11.75 -5.69 13.91
CA ALA A 40 11.01 -6.50 14.88
C ALA A 40 9.58 -5.99 15.12
N ASN A 41 9.34 -4.68 14.96
CA ASN A 41 7.99 -4.10 15.08
C ASN A 41 7.02 -4.55 13.99
N LEU A 42 7.53 -5.25 12.98
CA LEU A 42 6.73 -5.85 11.93
C LEU A 42 6.26 -7.27 12.26
N LEU A 43 6.73 -7.85 13.37
CA LEU A 43 6.24 -9.12 13.88
C LEU A 43 4.97 -8.93 14.71
N PRO A 44 4.12 -9.97 14.79
CA PRO A 44 2.99 -9.99 15.72
C PRO A 44 3.44 -9.73 17.16
N ASP A 45 2.59 -9.05 17.94
CA ASP A 45 2.91 -8.60 19.30
C ASP A 45 3.41 -9.72 20.21
N GLU A 46 2.84 -10.92 20.08
CA GLU A 46 3.25 -12.10 20.84
C GLU A 46 4.69 -12.55 20.52
N THR A 47 5.04 -12.57 19.23
CA THR A 47 6.37 -12.96 18.75
C THR A 47 7.39 -11.88 19.10
N LEU A 48 7.02 -10.61 18.96
CA LEU A 48 7.81 -9.47 19.41
C LEU A 48 8.07 -9.54 20.92
N ALA A 49 7.07 -9.86 21.73
CA ALA A 49 7.22 -10.01 23.18
C ALA A 49 8.15 -11.17 23.56
N ARG A 50 8.11 -12.29 22.83
CA ARG A 50 9.06 -13.40 23.01
C ARG A 50 10.48 -13.00 22.62
N LEU A 51 10.63 -12.34 21.47
CA LEU A 51 11.92 -11.86 20.97
C LEU A 51 12.57 -10.83 21.90
N LYS A 52 11.75 -9.98 22.55
CA LYS A 52 12.24 -9.02 23.57
C LYS A 52 12.71 -9.69 24.86
N ARG A 53 12.21 -10.88 25.20
CA ARG A 53 12.60 -11.62 26.42
C ARG A 53 13.89 -12.42 26.26
N ASP A 54 14.23 -12.84 25.04
CA ASP A 54 15.43 -13.63 24.76
C ASP A 54 16.45 -12.86 23.93
N THR A 55 17.51 -12.40 24.60
CA THR A 55 18.62 -11.64 24.02
C THR A 55 19.40 -12.42 22.96
N LYS A 56 19.47 -13.76 23.06
CA LYS A 56 20.18 -14.59 22.09
C LYS A 56 19.40 -14.71 20.79
N SER A 57 18.10 -14.96 20.89
CA SER A 57 17.18 -14.97 19.74
C SER A 57 17.10 -13.60 19.07
N ARG A 58 17.12 -12.51 19.86
CA ARG A 58 17.19 -11.15 19.34
C ARG A 58 18.44 -10.90 18.49
N GLY A 59 19.62 -11.31 18.98
CA GLY A 59 20.87 -11.15 18.24
C GLY A 59 21.00 -12.04 16.99
N GLN A 60 20.23 -13.12 16.89
CA GLN A 60 20.11 -13.92 15.66
C GLN A 60 19.17 -13.25 14.66
N PHE A 61 18.03 -12.74 15.13
CA PHE A 61 17.09 -12.00 14.31
C PHE A 61 17.71 -10.73 13.71
N ASP A 62 18.45 -9.95 14.51
CA ASP A 62 19.11 -8.73 14.03
C ASP A 62 20.17 -9.05 12.95
N ARG A 63 20.85 -10.20 13.06
CA ARG A 63 21.79 -10.69 12.03
C ARG A 63 21.08 -11.11 10.75
N TRP A 64 19.95 -11.82 10.86
CA TRP A 64 19.13 -12.22 9.73
C TRP A 64 18.58 -11.00 8.97
N VAL A 65 18.03 -10.02 9.68
CA VAL A 65 17.49 -8.79 9.08
C VAL A 65 18.59 -7.93 8.46
N ALA A 66 19.82 -8.01 8.95
CA ALA A 66 20.94 -7.30 8.36
C ALA A 66 21.36 -7.85 6.98
N GLU A 67 20.94 -9.07 6.62
CA GLU A 67 21.28 -9.65 5.32
C GLU A 67 20.70 -8.82 4.17
N PRO A 68 21.49 -8.51 3.12
CA PRO A 68 21.05 -7.66 2.03
C PRO A 68 19.84 -8.23 1.29
N GLY A 69 19.75 -9.57 1.15
CA GLY A 69 18.60 -10.24 0.55
C GLY A 69 17.31 -10.02 1.35
N VAL A 70 17.38 -10.10 2.68
CA VAL A 70 16.23 -9.87 3.57
C VAL A 70 15.83 -8.39 3.55
N ARG A 71 16.80 -7.45 3.53
CA ARG A 71 16.50 -6.02 3.43
C ARG A 71 15.83 -5.65 2.12
N VAL A 72 16.31 -6.18 0.98
CA VAL A 72 15.69 -5.96 -0.33
C VAL A 72 14.29 -6.60 -0.37
N GLY A 73 14.12 -7.79 0.20
CA GLY A 73 12.81 -8.45 0.33
C GLY A 73 11.81 -7.61 1.14
N LEU A 74 12.22 -7.12 2.31
CA LEU A 74 11.40 -6.26 3.16
C LEU A 74 11.06 -4.94 2.45
N ALA A 75 12.04 -4.31 1.80
CA ALA A 75 11.81 -3.10 1.02
C ALA A 75 10.78 -3.34 -0.10
N ALA A 76 10.92 -4.44 -0.86
CA ALA A 76 9.99 -4.79 -1.92
C ALA A 76 8.56 -5.02 -1.40
N ILE A 77 8.41 -5.68 -0.25
CA ILE A 77 7.11 -5.89 0.40
C ILE A 77 6.49 -4.54 0.81
N VAL A 78 7.25 -3.65 1.44
CA VAL A 78 6.78 -2.31 1.83
C VAL A 78 6.35 -1.47 0.62
N LEU A 79 7.13 -1.53 -0.46
CA LEU A 79 6.79 -0.89 -1.74
C LEU A 79 5.52 -1.47 -2.35
N LEU A 80 5.32 -2.79 -2.26
CA LEU A 80 4.12 -3.45 -2.78
C LEU A 80 2.88 -3.12 -1.93
N GLU A 81 3.02 -3.02 -0.62
CA GLU A 81 1.92 -2.73 0.30
C GLU A 81 1.43 -1.28 0.16
N SER A 82 2.35 -0.32 0.06
CA SER A 82 2.03 1.11 0.12
C SER A 82 2.13 1.85 -1.22
N GLY A 83 2.94 1.35 -2.16
CA GLY A 83 3.13 1.95 -3.49
C GLY A 83 1.85 2.05 -4.33
N PRO A 84 0.99 1.01 -4.40
CA PRO A 84 -0.27 1.09 -5.12
C PRO A 84 -1.19 2.22 -4.63
N MET A 85 -1.15 2.54 -3.33
CA MET A 85 -1.92 3.65 -2.76
C MET A 85 -1.45 5.00 -3.33
N ALA A 86 -0.14 5.24 -3.39
CA ALA A 86 0.41 6.47 -3.96
C ALA A 86 0.04 6.63 -5.45
N VAL A 87 0.10 5.53 -6.22
CA VAL A 87 -0.33 5.50 -7.63
C VAL A 87 -1.82 5.81 -7.76
N LEU A 88 -2.66 5.27 -6.88
CA LEU A 88 -4.10 5.55 -6.86
C LEU A 88 -4.37 7.04 -6.64
N PHE A 89 -3.78 7.65 -5.61
CA PHE A 89 -3.92 9.07 -5.32
C PHE A 89 -3.43 9.96 -6.48
N LEU A 90 -2.32 9.58 -7.11
CA LEU A 90 -1.79 10.27 -8.28
C LEU A 90 -2.77 10.19 -9.45
N ALA A 91 -3.29 9.00 -9.72
CA ALA A 91 -4.22 8.77 -10.82
C ALA A 91 -5.54 9.52 -10.64
N VAL A 92 -6.12 9.49 -9.43
CA VAL A 92 -7.31 10.27 -9.07
C VAL A 92 -7.03 11.77 -9.15
N GLY A 93 -5.90 12.22 -8.63
CA GLY A 93 -5.50 13.63 -8.70
C GLY A 93 -5.34 14.15 -10.13
N MET A 94 -4.79 13.33 -11.02
CA MET A 94 -4.66 13.65 -12.44
C MET A 94 -5.99 13.63 -13.19
N ALA A 95 -6.88 12.67 -12.88
CA ALA A 95 -8.22 12.64 -13.44
C ALA A 95 -9.02 13.90 -13.06
N LEU A 96 -9.04 14.26 -11.77
CA LEU A 96 -9.71 15.48 -11.29
C LEU A 96 -9.10 16.75 -11.88
N ARG A 97 -7.78 16.82 -12.03
CA ARG A 97 -7.11 17.98 -12.65
C ARG A 97 -7.54 18.15 -14.11
N ARG A 98 -7.72 17.06 -14.86
CA ARG A 98 -8.15 17.09 -16.26
C ARG A 98 -9.62 17.45 -16.39
N LEU A 99 -10.48 16.91 -15.53
CA LEU A 99 -11.92 17.26 -15.49
C LEU A 99 -12.16 18.73 -15.12
N GLY A 100 -11.29 19.31 -14.29
CA GLY A 100 -11.35 20.74 -13.94
C GLY A 100 -10.90 21.70 -15.05
N GLN A 101 -10.35 21.21 -16.17
CA GLN A 101 -10.06 22.05 -17.32
C GLN A 101 -11.31 22.11 -18.21
N GLN A 102 -11.82 23.32 -18.49
CA GLN A 102 -12.96 23.56 -19.40
C GLN A 102 -12.57 23.28 -20.86
N ARG A 103 -12.18 22.05 -21.17
CA ARG A 103 -11.86 21.57 -22.52
C ARG A 103 -12.97 20.64 -22.99
N HIS A 104 -13.36 20.75 -24.25
CA HIS A 104 -14.41 19.92 -24.87
C HIS A 104 -14.19 18.40 -24.74
N HIS A 105 -12.95 17.96 -24.51
CA HIS A 105 -12.58 16.53 -24.40
C HIS A 105 -12.08 16.13 -22.99
N ALA A 106 -12.34 16.95 -21.97
CA ALA A 106 -11.82 16.73 -20.61
C ALA A 106 -12.17 15.36 -20.02
N LEU A 107 -13.38 14.85 -20.31
CA LEU A 107 -13.84 13.53 -19.87
C LEU A 107 -13.06 12.38 -20.53
N ALA A 108 -12.84 12.48 -21.85
CA ALA A 108 -12.07 11.50 -22.62
C ALA A 108 -10.59 11.46 -22.15
N GLU A 109 -10.03 12.61 -21.77
CA GLU A 109 -8.66 12.70 -21.25
C GLU A 109 -8.50 12.18 -19.81
N ALA A 110 -9.58 12.20 -19.00
CA ALA A 110 -9.57 11.73 -17.62
C ALA A 110 -9.77 10.21 -17.50
N LEU A 111 -10.49 9.62 -18.45
CA LEU A 111 -10.80 8.20 -18.54
C LEU A 111 -9.61 7.22 -18.41
N PRO A 112 -8.46 7.42 -19.10
CA PRO A 112 -7.31 6.54 -18.93
C PRO A 112 -6.71 6.62 -17.51
N TRP A 113 -6.83 7.75 -16.82
CA TRP A 113 -6.37 7.90 -15.43
C TRP A 113 -7.28 7.17 -14.46
N LEU A 114 -8.59 7.19 -14.70
CA LEU A 114 -9.55 6.41 -13.92
C LEU A 114 -9.30 4.90 -14.07
N ARG A 115 -8.97 4.41 -15.28
CA ARG A 115 -8.56 3.01 -15.49
C ARG A 115 -7.25 2.65 -14.76
N ARG A 116 -6.31 3.58 -14.62
CA ARG A 116 -5.09 3.37 -13.83
C ARG A 116 -5.40 3.32 -12.34
N ALA A 117 -6.31 4.17 -11.86
CA ALA A 117 -6.74 4.19 -10.47
C ALA A 117 -7.43 2.87 -10.07
N SER A 118 -8.30 2.31 -10.93
CA SER A 118 -8.95 1.02 -10.65
C SER A 118 -7.96 -0.14 -10.60
N ARG A 119 -6.99 -0.20 -11.54
CA ARG A 119 -5.91 -1.20 -11.50
C ARG A 119 -5.07 -1.06 -10.23
N ALA A 120 -4.72 0.16 -9.84
CA ALA A 120 -3.98 0.43 -8.61
C ALA A 120 -4.77 0.03 -7.35
N ALA A 121 -6.10 0.18 -7.35
CA ALA A 121 -6.96 -0.25 -6.26
C ALA A 121 -7.02 -1.79 -6.16
N ILE A 122 -7.09 -2.50 -7.29
CA ILE A 122 -7.04 -3.97 -7.33
C ILE A 122 -5.68 -4.46 -6.82
N THR A 123 -4.57 -3.89 -7.30
CA THR A 123 -3.24 -4.28 -6.83
C THR A 123 -3.05 -3.98 -5.36
N LEU A 124 -3.59 -2.87 -4.86
CA LEU A 124 -3.58 -2.54 -3.43
C LEU A 124 -4.35 -3.59 -2.62
N ALA A 125 -5.55 -3.99 -3.07
CA ALA A 125 -6.36 -4.97 -2.36
C ALA A 125 -5.66 -6.35 -2.29
N VAL A 126 -5.04 -6.78 -3.40
CA VAL A 126 -4.24 -8.01 -3.45
C VAL A 126 -3.01 -7.87 -2.53
N ALA A 127 -2.32 -6.73 -2.57
CA ALA A 127 -1.16 -6.48 -1.72
C ALA A 127 -1.50 -6.56 -0.24
N ARG A 128 -2.69 -6.07 0.20
CA ARG A 128 -3.15 -6.17 1.59
C ARG A 128 -3.35 -7.61 2.08
N ILE A 129 -3.59 -8.56 1.17
CA ILE A 129 -3.73 -9.98 1.50
C ILE A 129 -2.36 -10.67 1.48
N VAL A 130 -1.53 -10.38 0.47
CA VAL A 130 -0.29 -11.11 0.20
C VAL A 130 0.89 -10.59 1.03
N CYS A 131 1.01 -9.28 1.23
CA CYS A 131 2.16 -8.67 1.92
C CYS A 131 2.32 -9.16 3.36
N PRO A 132 1.25 -9.27 4.20
CA PRO A 132 1.38 -9.79 5.56
C PRO A 132 1.88 -11.23 5.61
N VAL A 133 1.53 -12.05 4.62
CA VAL A 133 1.97 -13.46 4.51
C VAL A 133 3.43 -13.54 4.11
N LEU A 134 3.84 -12.77 3.08
CA LEU A 134 5.23 -12.69 2.64
C LEU A 134 6.15 -12.15 3.75
N GLN A 135 5.70 -11.11 4.44
CA GLN A 135 6.42 -10.49 5.54
C GLN A 135 6.59 -11.44 6.72
N ALA A 136 5.52 -12.14 7.11
CA ALA A 136 5.60 -13.18 8.12
C ALA A 136 6.60 -14.26 7.69
N GLY A 137 6.47 -14.82 6.49
CA GLY A 137 7.37 -15.87 5.99
C GLY A 137 8.84 -15.43 5.99
N LEU A 138 9.13 -14.20 5.58
CA LEU A 138 10.50 -13.67 5.54
C LEU A 138 11.09 -13.42 6.93
N LEU A 139 10.29 -12.91 7.88
CA LEU A 139 10.74 -12.58 9.23
C LEU A 139 10.79 -13.77 10.18
N TYR A 140 9.88 -14.75 10.04
CA TYR A 140 9.85 -15.94 10.91
C TYR A 140 11.08 -16.84 10.74
N ASN A 141 11.70 -16.86 9.56
CA ASN A 141 12.98 -17.55 9.34
C ASN A 141 14.09 -17.05 10.28
N GLY A 142 14.05 -15.78 10.70
CA GLY A 142 15.01 -15.19 11.63
C GLY A 142 14.72 -15.45 13.11
N VAL A 143 13.54 -15.97 13.47
CA VAL A 143 13.10 -16.20 14.86
C VAL A 143 13.32 -17.65 15.32
N GLY A 144 13.67 -18.57 14.40
CA GLY A 144 14.02 -19.96 14.72
C GLY A 144 12.86 -20.84 15.19
N GLY A 145 11.61 -20.37 15.09
CA GLY A 145 10.40 -21.11 15.48
C GLY A 145 9.59 -21.59 14.28
N SER A 146 9.29 -22.89 14.23
CA SER A 146 8.43 -23.53 13.21
C SER A 146 6.92 -23.35 13.46
N THR A 147 6.52 -22.38 14.27
CA THR A 147 5.15 -22.29 14.78
C THR A 147 4.32 -21.20 14.08
N ALA A 148 3.42 -21.71 13.23
CA ALA A 148 2.19 -21.14 12.67
C ALA A 148 2.21 -19.68 12.17
N LEU A 149 1.98 -19.54 10.85
CA LEU A 149 1.44 -18.33 10.23
C LEU A 149 0.08 -17.98 10.87
N SER A 150 0.09 -17.29 12.01
CA SER A 150 -1.10 -16.65 12.57
C SER A 150 -0.96 -15.14 12.41
N ASN A 151 -0.77 -14.69 11.16
CA ASN A 151 -0.99 -13.28 10.86
C ASN A 151 -2.48 -13.15 10.53
N PRO A 152 -3.30 -12.44 11.33
CA PRO A 152 -4.69 -12.22 10.99
C PRO A 152 -4.73 -11.44 9.68
N ILE A 153 -5.08 -12.12 8.59
CA ILE A 153 -5.35 -11.47 7.31
C ILE A 153 -6.49 -10.49 7.60
N GLN A 154 -6.24 -9.18 7.48
CA GLN A 154 -7.28 -8.17 7.62
C GLN A 154 -8.17 -8.20 6.36
N VAL A 155 -9.06 -9.20 6.32
CA VAL A 155 -9.92 -9.48 5.16
C VAL A 155 -10.96 -8.38 4.98
N ASP A 156 -11.46 -7.81 6.07
CA ASP A 156 -12.53 -6.79 6.05
C ASP A 156 -12.11 -5.52 5.29
N THR A 157 -10.92 -5.01 5.57
CA THR A 157 -10.40 -3.81 4.91
C THR A 157 -10.07 -4.06 3.44
N ALA A 158 -9.54 -5.26 3.13
CA ALA A 158 -9.27 -5.67 1.76
C ALA A 158 -10.56 -5.80 0.93
N PHE A 159 -11.62 -6.36 1.53
CA PHE A 159 -12.92 -6.56 0.87
C PHE A 159 -13.62 -5.23 0.55
N LEU A 160 -13.61 -4.28 1.49
CA LEU A 160 -14.13 -2.92 1.27
C LEU A 160 -13.39 -2.20 0.14
N LEU A 161 -12.06 -2.30 0.09
CA LEU A 161 -11.26 -1.71 -0.98
C LEU A 161 -11.56 -2.36 -2.34
N LEU A 162 -11.74 -3.69 -2.36
CA LEU A 162 -12.14 -4.44 -3.55
C LEU A 162 -13.51 -4.03 -4.06
N LEU A 163 -14.52 -3.94 -3.18
CA LEU A 163 -15.86 -3.47 -3.51
C LEU A 163 -15.83 -2.05 -4.08
N LEU A 164 -15.08 -1.15 -3.46
CA LEU A 164 -14.94 0.23 -3.94
C LEU A 164 -14.24 0.28 -5.30
N ALA A 165 -13.21 -0.54 -5.51
CA ALA A 165 -12.51 -0.66 -6.79
C ALA A 165 -13.45 -1.19 -7.90
N PHE A 166 -14.27 -2.19 -7.59
CA PHE A 166 -15.26 -2.73 -8.51
C PHE A 166 -16.37 -1.72 -8.83
N ALA A 167 -16.87 -0.98 -7.83
CA ALA A 167 -17.85 0.07 -8.04
C ALA A 167 -17.29 1.21 -8.91
N ALA A 168 -16.04 1.63 -8.66
CA ALA A 168 -15.35 2.60 -9.50
C ALA A 168 -15.15 2.06 -10.93
N TYR A 169 -14.81 0.78 -11.10
CA TYR A 169 -14.67 0.18 -12.42
C TYR A 169 -16.00 0.12 -13.18
N ALA A 170 -17.09 -0.28 -12.51
CA ALA A 170 -18.42 -0.34 -13.09
C ALA A 170 -18.93 1.04 -13.52
N THR A 171 -18.72 2.08 -12.70
CA THR A 171 -19.09 3.46 -13.05
C THR A 171 -18.31 4.01 -14.23
N ILE A 172 -17.01 3.70 -14.33
CA ILE A 172 -16.21 4.06 -15.53
C ILE A 172 -16.77 3.37 -16.78
N TRP A 173 -17.13 2.09 -16.68
CA TRP A 173 -17.69 1.34 -17.81
C TRP A 173 -19.05 1.91 -18.26
N ALA A 174 -19.91 2.26 -17.31
CA ALA A 174 -21.18 2.93 -17.58
C ALA A 174 -20.99 4.30 -18.24
N LEU A 175 -20.00 5.08 -17.80
CA LEU A 175 -19.65 6.37 -18.42
C LEU A 175 -19.13 6.19 -19.86
N GLU A 176 -18.28 5.19 -20.13
CA GLU A 176 -17.82 4.89 -21.49
C GLU A 176 -18.97 4.49 -22.41
N ALA A 177 -19.90 3.66 -21.93
CA ALA A 177 -21.09 3.27 -22.67
C ALA A 177 -21.99 4.46 -22.99
N GLY A 178 -22.21 5.36 -22.02
CA GLY A 178 -22.99 6.59 -22.21
C GLY A 178 -22.38 7.54 -23.23
N ILE A 179 -21.06 7.78 -23.17
CA ILE A 179 -20.36 8.66 -24.13
C ILE A 179 -20.41 8.09 -25.54
N ARG A 180 -20.31 6.76 -25.70
CA ARG A 180 -20.45 6.11 -27.02
C ARG A 180 -21.86 6.27 -27.57
N ALA A 181 -22.88 6.09 -26.73
CA ALA A 181 -24.28 6.27 -27.14
C ALA A 181 -24.56 7.72 -27.58
N GLU A 182 -24.05 8.73 -26.86
CA GLU A 182 -24.18 10.14 -27.28
C GLU A 182 -23.48 10.43 -28.62
N ARG A 183 -22.30 9.84 -28.86
CA ARG A 183 -21.59 10.00 -30.15
C ARG A 183 -22.34 9.36 -31.31
N GLU A 184 -22.87 8.16 -31.12
CA GLU A 184 -23.68 7.50 -32.14
C GLU A 184 -24.92 8.34 -32.46
N LEU A 185 -25.62 8.87 -31.45
CA LEU A 185 -26.76 9.78 -31.63
C LEU A 185 -26.39 11.08 -32.37
N ALA A 186 -25.20 11.62 -32.13
CA ALA A 186 -24.71 12.83 -32.80
C ALA A 186 -24.27 12.58 -34.26
N ASP A 187 -23.85 11.37 -34.63
CA ASP A 187 -23.54 11.00 -36.02
C ASP A 187 -24.81 10.74 -36.85
N PHE A 188 -25.98 10.56 -36.22
CA PHE A 188 -27.27 10.35 -36.90
C PHE A 188 -28.04 11.64 -37.24
N VAL A 189 -27.66 12.80 -36.70
CA VAL A 189 -28.32 14.12 -36.93
C VAL A 189 -27.47 15.00 -37.83
#